data_AF-Q0RKH9-F1
#
_entry.id   AF-Q0RKH9-F1
#
_cell.length_a   1.000
_cell.length_b   1.000
_cell.length_c   1.000
_cell.angle_alpha   90.00
_cell.angle_beta   90.00
_cell.angle_gamma   90.00
#
_symmetry.space_group_name_H-M   'P 1'
#
loop_
_entity.id
_entity.type
_entity.pdbx_description
1 polymer ?
#
loop_
_entity_poly.entity_id
_entity_poly.type
_entity_poly.pdbx_seq_one_letter_code
_entity_poly.pdbx_strand_id
1 'polypeptide(L)'
;MSGYARWADSRAEQVARAGGEDAVEAGKKELLAVAVGHRLAEVRRARGLTQQQVTERIGVTKGRVPRIEQGRISGQDVVARCRGTS
;
A
#
# COMPACT_ATOMS: atom_id res chain seq x y z
N MET A 1 27.48 -26.93 9.75
CA MET A 1 27.37 -26.21 8.46
C MET A 1 26.05 -25.47 8.45
N SER A 2 26.06 -24.14 8.38
CA SER A 2 24.81 -23.37 8.29
C SER A 2 24.24 -23.53 6.88
N GLY A 3 23.09 -24.20 6.77
CA GLY A 3 22.41 -24.44 5.50
C GLY A 3 21.69 -23.17 5.06
N TYR A 4 22.34 -22.35 4.24
CA TYR A 4 21.68 -21.23 3.58
C TYR A 4 21.03 -21.72 2.29
N ALA A 5 19.70 -21.61 2.20
CA ALA A 5 18.98 -21.81 0.95
C ALA A 5 18.83 -20.47 0.23
N ARG A 6 19.08 -20.44 -1.09
CA ARG A 6 18.81 -19.23 -1.87
C ARG A 6 17.30 -19.16 -2.09
N TRP A 7 16.75 -17.96 -2.07
CA TRP A 7 15.33 -17.75 -2.36
C TRP A 7 14.91 -18.34 -3.71
N ALA A 8 15.78 -18.25 -4.73
CA ALA A 8 15.52 -18.80 -6.04
C ALA A 8 15.23 -20.32 -6.01
N ASP A 9 15.83 -21.04 -5.06
CA ASP A 9 15.74 -22.50 -4.97
C ASP A 9 14.38 -22.96 -4.42
N SER A 10 13.68 -22.11 -3.66
CA SER A 10 12.38 -22.45 -3.04
C SER A 10 11.20 -21.63 -3.56
N ARG A 11 11.45 -20.53 -4.27
CA ARG A 11 10.41 -19.58 -4.73
C ARG A 11 9.28 -20.28 -5.47
N ALA A 12 9.59 -21.16 -6.42
CA ALA A 12 8.58 -21.82 -7.25
C ALA A 12 7.60 -22.65 -6.40
N GLU A 13 8.11 -23.42 -5.44
CA GLU A 13 7.30 -24.20 -4.49
C GLU A 13 6.43 -23.28 -3.62
N GLN A 14 7.03 -22.20 -3.08
CA GLN A 14 6.28 -21.26 -2.23
C GLN A 14 5.19 -20.52 -3.02
N VAL A 15 5.45 -20.11 -4.26
CA VAL A 15 4.47 -19.47 -5.14
C VAL A 15 3.34 -20.44 -5.48
N ALA A 16 3.66 -21.69 -5.83
CA ALA A 16 2.65 -22.71 -6.09
C ALA A 16 1.77 -22.96 -4.85
N ARG A 17 2.38 -23.06 -3.66
CA ARG A 17 1.67 -23.20 -2.38
C ARG A 17 0.78 -22.00 -2.06
N ALA A 18 1.16 -20.80 -2.48
CA ALA A 18 0.39 -19.58 -2.31
C ALA A 18 -0.76 -19.42 -3.34
N GLY A 19 -0.93 -20.37 -4.27
CA GLY A 19 -1.98 -20.33 -5.30
C GLY A 19 -1.53 -19.76 -6.65
N GLY A 20 -0.22 -19.66 -6.89
CA GLY A 20 0.37 -19.20 -8.14
C GLY A 20 0.82 -17.74 -8.13
N GLU A 21 1.50 -17.32 -9.21
CA GLU A 21 2.07 -15.96 -9.35
C GLU A 21 0.98 -14.89 -9.25
N ASP A 22 -0.21 -15.13 -9.82
CA ASP A 22 -1.32 -14.18 -9.78
C ASP A 22 -1.81 -13.94 -8.35
N ALA A 23 -1.91 -14.99 -7.53
CA ALA A 23 -2.29 -14.89 -6.13
C ALA A 23 -1.23 -14.14 -5.30
N VAL A 24 0.05 -14.40 -5.56
CA VAL A 24 1.16 -13.70 -4.91
C VAL A 24 1.19 -12.22 -5.28
N GLU A 25 1.02 -11.88 -6.56
CA GLU A 25 0.97 -10.48 -7.00
C GLU A 25 -0.29 -9.76 -6.51
N ALA A 26 -1.44 -10.44 -6.41
CA ALA A 26 -2.64 -9.90 -5.79
C ALA A 26 -2.42 -9.59 -4.30
N GLY A 27 -1.86 -10.55 -3.54
CA GLY A 27 -1.56 -10.35 -2.11
C GLY A 27 -0.53 -9.25 -1.87
N LYS A 28 0.50 -9.15 -2.74
CA LYS A 28 1.47 -8.06 -2.70
C LYS A 28 0.82 -6.70 -2.96
N LYS A 29 -0.08 -6.59 -3.95
CA LYS A 29 -0.83 -5.35 -4.23
C LYS A 29 -1.69 -4.93 -3.03
N GLU A 30 -2.35 -5.88 -2.38
CA GLU A 30 -3.14 -5.65 -1.17
C GLU A 30 -2.26 -5.14 -0.01
N LEU A 31 -1.16 -5.82 0.29
CA LEU A 31 -0.20 -5.41 1.33
C LEU A 31 0.35 -4.00 1.08
N LEU A 32 0.75 -3.72 -0.16
CA LEU A 32 1.27 -2.39 -0.54
C LEU A 32 0.21 -1.31 -0.35
N ALA A 33 -1.03 -1.58 -0.75
CA ALA A 33 -2.09 -0.63 -0.59
C ALA A 33 -2.39 -0.38 0.90
N VAL A 34 -2.40 -1.41 1.75
CA VAL A 34 -2.57 -1.26 3.21
C VAL A 34 -1.46 -0.40 3.80
N ALA A 35 -0.20 -0.68 3.46
CA ALA A 35 0.94 0.12 3.93
C ALA A 35 0.84 1.59 3.50
N VAL A 36 0.43 1.84 2.26
CA VAL A 36 0.19 3.18 1.72
C VAL A 36 -0.95 3.90 2.46
N GLY A 37 -2.03 3.19 2.77
CA GLY A 37 -3.15 3.70 3.54
C GLY A 37 -2.76 4.14 4.94
N HIS A 38 -2.02 3.28 5.65
CA HIS A 38 -1.43 3.63 6.95
C HIS A 38 -0.54 4.87 6.85
N ARG A 39 0.36 4.92 5.86
CA ARG A 39 1.27 6.07 5.70
C ARG A 39 0.52 7.37 5.41
N LEU A 40 -0.56 7.31 4.64
CA LEU A 40 -1.40 8.47 4.38
C LEU A 40 -2.07 8.97 5.67
N ALA A 41 -2.63 8.07 6.47
CA ALA A 41 -3.25 8.41 7.74
C ALA A 41 -2.24 9.03 8.73
N GLU A 42 -1.01 8.51 8.78
CA GLU A 42 0.08 9.11 9.58
C GLU A 42 0.39 10.54 9.14
N VAL A 43 0.67 10.75 7.84
CA VAL A 43 1.01 12.07 7.30
C VAL A 43 -0.14 13.06 7.51
N ARG A 44 -1.39 12.61 7.33
CA ARG A 44 -2.59 13.41 7.57
C ARG A 44 -2.66 13.87 9.03
N ARG A 45 -2.50 12.96 9.99
CA ARG A 45 -2.54 13.26 11.43
C ARG A 45 -1.40 14.17 11.86
N ALA A 46 -0.18 13.91 11.39
CA ALA A 46 0.99 14.74 11.68
C ALA A 46 0.84 16.20 11.21
N ARG A 47 -0.02 16.44 10.21
CA ARG A 47 -0.32 17.78 9.68
C ARG A 47 -1.63 18.39 10.23
N GLY A 48 -2.28 17.72 11.19
CA GLY A 48 -3.56 18.18 11.74
C GLY A 48 -4.71 18.18 10.72
N LEU A 49 -4.60 17.42 9.64
CA LEU A 49 -5.57 17.43 8.55
C LEU A 49 -6.74 16.46 8.82
N THR A 50 -7.95 16.92 8.53
CA THR A 50 -9.14 16.07 8.48
C THR A 50 -9.17 15.26 7.18
N GLN A 51 -9.96 14.19 7.16
CA GLN A 51 -10.12 13.36 5.98
C GLN A 51 -10.72 14.14 4.79
N GLN A 52 -11.61 15.09 5.08
CA GLN A 52 -12.18 16.00 4.09
C GLN A 52 -11.12 16.94 3.50
N GLN A 53 -10.26 17.52 4.33
CA GLN A 53 -9.19 18.40 3.86
C GLN A 53 -8.19 17.67 2.95
N VAL A 54 -7.91 16.39 3.23
CA VAL A 54 -7.06 15.56 2.35
C VAL A 54 -7.75 15.28 1.01
N THR A 55 -9.06 14.99 1.00
CA THR A 55 -9.81 14.79 -0.26
C THR A 55 -9.80 16.05 -1.13
N GLU A 56 -10.00 17.22 -0.53
CA GLU A 56 -10.02 18.52 -1.21
C GLU A 56 -8.63 18.90 -1.77
N ARG A 57 -7.55 18.63 -1.02
CA ARG A 57 -6.17 18.93 -1.46
C ARG A 57 -5.64 18.03 -2.56
N ILE A 58 -6.08 16.76 -2.61
CA ILE A 58 -5.50 15.75 -3.51
C ILE A 58 -6.38 15.52 -4.74
N GLY A 59 -7.65 15.96 -4.71
CA GLY A 59 -8.61 15.76 -5.81
C GLY A 59 -9.13 14.32 -5.88
N VAL A 60 -9.14 13.62 -4.74
CA VAL A 60 -9.58 12.22 -4.64
C VAL A 60 -10.96 12.20 -4.00
N THR A 61 -11.93 11.55 -4.64
CA THR A 61 -13.34 11.52 -4.20
C THR A 61 -13.49 11.01 -2.76
N LYS A 62 -14.44 11.54 -1.98
CA LYS A 62 -14.68 11.19 -0.56
C LYS A 62 -14.70 9.67 -0.28
N GLY A 63 -15.23 8.86 -1.19
CA GLY A 63 -15.30 7.39 -1.05
C GLY A 63 -14.00 6.62 -1.34
N ARG A 64 -12.94 7.29 -1.82
CA ARG A 64 -11.65 6.66 -2.15
C ARG A 64 -10.63 6.78 -1.02
N VAL A 65 -10.66 7.82 -0.18
CA VAL A 65 -9.68 7.97 0.91
C VAL A 65 -9.84 6.91 2.00
N PRO A 66 -11.05 6.55 2.49
CA PRO A 66 -11.20 5.41 3.38
C PRO A 66 -10.75 4.10 2.73
N ARG A 67 -10.98 3.94 1.43
CA ARG A 67 -10.53 2.78 0.64
C ARG A 67 -9.01 2.74 0.48
N ILE A 68 -8.35 3.88 0.32
CA ILE A 68 -6.88 3.98 0.26
C ILE A 68 -6.30 3.74 1.65
N GLU A 69 -6.87 4.35 2.70
CA GLU A 69 -6.50 4.13 4.11
C GLU A 69 -6.66 2.65 4.52
N GLN A 70 -7.64 1.93 3.94
CA GLN A 70 -7.85 0.49 4.10
C GLN A 70 -7.07 -0.39 3.10
N GLY A 71 -6.28 0.21 2.21
CA GLY A 71 -5.46 -0.53 1.26
C GLY A 71 -6.16 -1.20 0.10
N ARG A 72 -7.20 -0.59 -0.44
CA ARG A 72 -7.99 -1.11 -1.57
C ARG A 72 -7.75 -0.37 -2.89
N ILE A 73 -6.85 0.62 -2.95
CA ILE A 73 -6.44 1.34 -4.17
C ILE A 73 -4.97 1.78 -4.05
N SER A 74 -4.22 1.78 -5.16
CA SER A 74 -2.90 2.43 -5.27
C SER A 74 -2.97 3.87 -4.77
N GLY A 75 -2.38 4.15 -3.60
CA GLY A 75 -2.38 5.47 -2.96
C GLY A 75 -1.01 6.16 -2.98
N GLN A 76 -0.05 5.67 -3.77
CA GLN A 76 1.30 6.26 -3.82
C GLN A 76 1.25 7.73 -4.27
N ASP A 77 0.45 8.05 -5.29
CA ASP A 77 0.22 9.43 -5.76
C ASP A 77 -0.41 10.33 -4.68
N VAL A 78 -1.27 9.73 -3.84
CA VAL A 78 -1.97 10.44 -2.76
C VAL A 78 -0.99 10.77 -1.64
N VAL A 79 -0.14 9.82 -1.24
CA VAL A 79 0.90 10.07 -0.24
C VAL A 79 1.87 11.16 -0.72
N ALA A 80 2.26 11.17 -2.00
CA ALA A 80 3.17 12.19 -2.54
C ALA A 80 2.58 13.61 -2.47
N ARG A 81 1.33 13.78 -2.92
CA ARG A 81 0.64 15.08 -2.89
C ARG A 81 0.31 15.54 -1.47
N CYS A 82 0.05 14.61 -0.55
CA CYS A 82 -0.13 14.90 0.87
C CYS A 82 1.16 15.34 1.55
N ARG A 83 2.34 14.89 1.07
CA ARG A 83 3.67 15.33 1.52
C ARG A 83 4.02 16.73 0.99
N GLY A 84 3.43 17.16 -0.12
CA GLY A 84 3.72 18.45 -0.76
C GLY A 84 5.03 18.37 -1.55
N THR A 85 4.96 18.68 -2.84
CA THR A 85 6.13 19.13 -3.60
C THR A 85 6.48 20.52 -3.09
N SER A 86 7.73 20.72 -2.68
CA SER A 86 8.37 22.04 -2.78
C SER A 86 8.35 22.52 -4.22
#